data_AF-A7SGN0-F1
#
_entry.id   AF-A7SGN0-F1
#
_cell.length_a   1.000
_cell.length_b   1.000
_cell.length_c   1.000
_cell.angle_alpha   90.00
_cell.angle_beta   90.00
_cell.angle_gamma   90.00
#
_symmetry.space_group_name_H-M   'P 1'
#
loop_
_entity.id
_entity.type
_entity.pdbx_description
1 polymer ?
#
loop_
_entity_poly.entity_id
_entity_poly.type
_entity_poly.pdbx_seq_one_letter_code
_entity_poly.pdbx_strand_id
1 'polypeptide(L)'
;PPYEVVPATRPIIVLGPSLRGYEVTDLMHKALYNYLKKRFAGKINIYKTHADIGLSKRSSKSNPNEKERFNLVKSGGQRVTAEVQREVERIYELTKSLNLVVIDSEAINHPSQLTDCSLAPVVVYIKMPPDILQKLIKLRGRNRKNMGVQVVGTQKLTQCNDEMFDLILDEAIFEDACAHLGEFLDQYWRDLHP
;
A
#
# COMPACT_ATOMS: atom_id res chain seq x y z
N PRO A 1 -1.12 7.66 -23.36
CA PRO A 1 -0.03 8.43 -24.03
C PRO A 1 1.28 7.65 -23.86
N PRO A 2 2.42 7.99 -24.49
CA PRO A 2 3.68 7.29 -24.21
C PRO A 2 4.18 7.53 -22.78
N TYR A 3 3.78 8.65 -22.17
CA TYR A 3 4.09 9.02 -20.79
C TYR A 3 2.81 9.20 -19.98
N GLU A 4 2.94 8.96 -18.68
CA GLU A 4 1.89 9.16 -17.68
C GLU A 4 2.42 10.07 -16.59
N VAL A 5 1.55 10.98 -16.11
CA VAL A 5 1.88 11.83 -14.97
C VAL A 5 1.72 10.99 -13.70
N VAL A 6 2.76 10.97 -12.89
CA VAL A 6 2.79 10.33 -11.57
C VAL A 6 3.31 11.35 -10.54
N PRO A 7 3.08 11.13 -9.24
CA PRO A 7 3.64 11.99 -8.20
C PRO A 7 5.18 12.07 -8.29
N ALA A 8 5.76 13.22 -7.92
CA ALA A 8 7.21 13.43 -7.98
C ALA A 8 7.99 12.47 -7.04
N THR A 9 7.37 12.14 -5.90
CA THR A 9 7.79 11.05 -5.01
C THR A 9 6.70 10.00 -5.00
N ARG A 10 7.02 8.75 -5.35
CA ARG A 10 6.07 7.63 -5.29
C ARG A 10 5.64 7.44 -3.82
N PRO A 11 4.34 7.49 -3.49
CA PRO A 11 3.90 7.29 -2.13
C PRO A 11 4.13 5.83 -1.70
N ILE A 12 4.56 5.64 -0.45
CA ILE A 12 4.79 4.32 0.15
C ILE A 12 3.48 3.79 0.73
N ILE A 13 3.12 2.56 0.37
CA ILE A 13 2.01 1.81 0.96
C ILE A 13 2.56 0.53 1.56
N VAL A 14 2.25 0.29 2.83
CA VAL A 14 2.60 -0.94 3.52
C VAL A 14 1.38 -1.87 3.54
N LEU A 15 1.59 -3.12 3.17
CA LEU A 15 0.61 -4.21 3.20
C LEU A 15 1.07 -5.31 4.18
N GLY A 16 0.13 -6.12 4.66
CA GLY A 16 0.42 -7.26 5.50
C GLY A 16 0.68 -6.90 6.98
N PRO A 17 1.00 -7.87 7.85
CA PRO A 17 1.00 -9.31 7.57
C PRO A 17 -0.39 -9.88 7.30
N SER A 18 -1.45 -9.12 7.60
CA SER A 18 -2.83 -9.51 7.37
C SER A 18 -3.69 -8.31 7.00
N LEU A 19 -5.00 -8.42 7.16
CA LEU A 19 -5.94 -7.33 6.95
C LEU A 19 -5.72 -6.21 7.97
N ARG A 20 -5.83 -4.96 7.49
CA ARG A 20 -5.96 -3.73 8.27
C ARG A 20 -7.27 -3.72 9.07
N GLY A 21 -7.35 -2.87 10.09
CA GLY A 21 -8.50 -2.81 11.00
C GLY A 21 -8.51 -3.91 12.06
N TYR A 22 -7.41 -4.67 12.16
CA TYR A 22 -7.19 -5.68 13.18
C TYR A 22 -5.93 -5.35 13.98
N GLU A 23 -6.01 -5.62 15.28
CA GLU A 23 -5.04 -5.16 16.26
C GLU A 23 -3.59 -5.57 15.97
N VAL A 24 -3.34 -6.81 15.52
CA VAL A 24 -1.96 -7.26 15.22
C VAL A 24 -1.37 -6.48 14.05
N THR A 25 -2.07 -6.44 12.92
CA THR A 25 -1.64 -5.71 11.71
C THR A 25 -1.44 -4.22 12.00
N ASP A 26 -2.43 -3.58 12.62
CA ASP A 26 -2.41 -2.13 12.84
C ASP A 26 -1.33 -1.71 13.85
N LEU A 27 -1.03 -2.54 14.85
CA LEU A 27 0.07 -2.26 15.77
C LEU A 27 1.44 -2.42 15.12
N MET A 28 1.62 -3.42 14.25
CA MET A 28 2.86 -3.57 13.49
C MET A 28 3.07 -2.39 12.55
N HIS A 29 2.05 -1.98 11.81
CA HIS A 29 2.10 -0.78 10.96
C HIS A 29 2.42 0.47 11.78
N LYS A 30 1.72 0.68 12.90
CA LYS A 30 1.97 1.82 13.79
C LYS A 30 3.40 1.84 14.33
N ALA A 31 3.94 0.68 14.71
CA ALA A 31 5.32 0.58 15.19
C ALA A 31 6.32 0.91 14.08
N LEU A 32 6.12 0.37 12.87
CA LEU A 32 6.94 0.65 11.70
C LEU A 32 6.90 2.15 11.33
N TYR A 33 5.72 2.74 11.30
CA TYR A 33 5.52 4.17 11.02
C TYR A 33 6.16 5.08 12.08
N ASN A 34 6.15 4.67 13.35
CA ASN A 34 6.86 5.39 14.40
C ASN A 34 8.38 5.30 14.24
N TYR A 35 8.90 4.16 13.81
CA TYR A 35 10.31 4.02 13.46
C TYR A 35 10.68 4.93 12.29
N LEU A 36 9.91 4.91 11.20
CA LEU A 36 10.16 5.75 10.03
C LEU A 36 10.09 7.25 10.34
N LYS A 37 9.11 7.69 11.15
CA LYS A 37 9.02 9.07 11.63
C LYS A 37 10.28 9.54 12.36
N LYS A 38 10.90 8.66 13.14
CA LYS A 38 12.15 8.97 13.87
C LYS A 38 13.35 8.99 12.93
N ARG A 39 13.50 7.98 12.05
CA ARG A 39 14.63 7.87 11.12
C ARG A 39 14.66 9.01 10.11
N PHE A 40 13.49 9.35 9.54
CA PHE A 40 13.34 10.36 8.49
C PHE A 40 12.74 11.66 9.03
N ALA A 41 13.11 12.06 10.24
CA ALA A 41 12.60 13.29 10.86
C ALA A 41 12.80 14.50 9.94
N GLY A 42 11.70 15.23 9.67
CA GLY A 42 11.68 16.39 8.76
C GLY A 42 11.63 16.04 7.27
N LYS A 43 11.76 14.76 6.89
CA LYS A 43 11.79 14.28 5.49
C LYS A 43 10.60 13.38 5.13
N ILE A 44 9.80 12.96 6.11
CA ILE A 44 8.68 12.03 5.92
C ILE A 44 7.34 12.62 6.39
N ASN A 45 6.31 12.43 5.57
CA ASN A 45 4.92 12.70 5.89
C ASN A 45 4.16 11.38 5.96
N ILE A 46 3.46 11.13 7.08
CA ILE A 46 2.53 9.99 7.18
C ILE A 46 1.12 10.54 7.06
N TYR A 47 0.46 10.23 5.95
CA TYR A 47 -0.86 10.71 5.59
C TYR A 47 -1.89 9.59 5.75
N LYS A 48 -2.83 9.77 6.69
CA LYS A 48 -3.93 8.83 6.92
C LYS A 48 -5.10 9.13 5.99
N THR A 49 -5.63 8.12 5.32
CA THR A 49 -6.83 8.23 4.49
C THR A 49 -7.77 7.06 4.70
N HIS A 50 -9.07 7.31 4.59
CA HIS A 50 -10.12 6.28 4.64
C HIS A 50 -10.60 5.88 3.25
N ALA A 51 -10.24 6.65 2.21
CA ALA A 51 -10.63 6.36 0.85
C ALA A 51 -9.80 5.20 0.27
N ASP A 52 -10.43 4.39 -0.59
CA ASP A 52 -9.72 3.41 -1.40
C ASP A 52 -9.07 4.12 -2.60
N ILE A 53 -7.88 4.67 -2.37
CA ILE A 53 -7.08 5.31 -3.43
C ILE A 53 -6.68 4.33 -4.55
N GLY A 54 -6.77 3.02 -4.31
CA GLY A 54 -6.58 2.00 -5.33
C GLY A 54 -7.60 2.09 -6.47
N LEU A 55 -8.76 2.73 -6.24
CA LEU A 55 -9.76 3.00 -7.27
C LEU A 55 -9.34 4.08 -8.27
N SER A 56 -8.34 4.90 -7.95
CA SER A 56 -7.77 5.85 -8.89
C SER A 56 -6.87 5.13 -9.88
N LYS A 57 -7.45 4.71 -11.01
CA LYS A 57 -6.76 3.97 -12.05
C LYS A 57 -6.19 4.88 -13.14
N ARG A 58 -5.06 4.47 -13.70
CA ARG A 58 -4.51 5.03 -14.94
C ARG A 58 -5.52 4.87 -16.07
N SER A 59 -5.58 5.85 -16.96
CA SER A 59 -6.48 5.78 -18.11
C SER A 59 -5.99 4.68 -19.08
N SER A 60 -6.60 3.49 -19.00
CA SER A 60 -6.35 2.44 -19.97
C SER A 60 -6.84 2.90 -21.34
N LYS A 61 -5.93 2.99 -22.31
CA LYS A 61 -6.28 3.17 -23.72
C LYS A 61 -7.02 1.93 -24.20
N SER A 62 -8.32 1.82 -23.95
CA SER A 62 -9.19 1.03 -24.82
C SER A 62 -9.53 1.92 -26.02
N ASN A 63 -9.12 1.54 -27.23
CA ASN A 63 -9.55 2.21 -28.45
C ASN A 63 -11.09 2.30 -28.49
N PRO A 64 -11.69 3.49 -28.74
CA PRO A 64 -13.14 3.62 -28.91
C PRO A 64 -13.70 2.68 -29.98
N ASN A 65 -12.93 2.45 -31.06
CA ASN A 65 -13.34 1.63 -32.20
C ASN A 65 -13.44 0.11 -31.93
N GLU A 66 -12.88 -0.42 -30.84
CA GLU A 66 -13.06 -1.83 -30.47
C GLU A 66 -14.30 -2.05 -29.59
N LYS A 67 -14.67 -1.03 -28.79
CA LYS A 67 -15.86 -1.09 -27.92
C LYS A 67 -17.16 -1.05 -28.72
N GLU A 68 -17.18 -0.36 -29.86
CA GLU A 68 -18.38 -0.25 -30.72
C GLU A 68 -18.65 -1.51 -31.56
N ARG A 69 -17.64 -2.36 -31.82
CA ARG A 69 -17.82 -3.58 -32.62
C ARG A 69 -18.50 -4.73 -31.89
N PHE A 70 -18.53 -4.70 -30.55
CA PHE A 70 -19.00 -5.84 -29.76
C PHE A 70 -20.30 -5.62 -28.99
N ASN A 71 -20.96 -4.45 -29.09
CA ASN A 71 -22.22 -4.17 -28.37
C ASN A 71 -22.19 -4.59 -26.87
N LEU A 72 -21.01 -4.56 -26.22
CA LEU A 72 -20.90 -4.74 -24.77
C LEU A 72 -21.25 -3.43 -24.08
N VAL A 73 -22.54 -3.13 -24.04
CA VAL A 73 -23.11 -2.19 -23.06
C VAL A 73 -22.82 -2.75 -21.67
N LYS A 74 -22.13 -1.93 -20.86
CA LYS A 74 -21.76 -2.10 -19.43
C LYS A 74 -20.45 -2.84 -19.13
N SER A 75 -19.33 -2.15 -19.28
CA SER A 75 -18.31 -2.19 -18.22
C SER A 75 -18.27 -0.82 -17.59
N GLY A 76 -19.01 -0.67 -16.49
CA GLY A 76 -18.96 0.51 -15.64
C GLY A 76 -17.54 0.65 -15.09
N GLY A 77 -16.70 1.44 -15.77
CA GLY A 77 -15.52 1.99 -15.14
C GLY A 77 -16.01 2.70 -13.89
N GLN A 78 -15.63 2.17 -12.72
CA GLN A 78 -16.04 2.71 -11.44
C GLN A 78 -15.58 4.17 -11.44
N ARG A 79 -16.52 5.11 -11.58
CA ARG A 79 -16.19 6.54 -11.57
C ARG A 79 -15.49 6.80 -10.25
N VAL A 80 -14.25 7.28 -10.33
CA VAL A 80 -13.49 7.71 -9.16
C VAL A 80 -14.39 8.66 -8.37
N THR A 81 -14.63 8.35 -7.10
CA THR A 81 -15.51 9.18 -6.27
C THR A 81 -14.84 10.52 -6.03
N ALA A 82 -15.63 11.57 -5.79
CA ALA A 82 -15.09 12.89 -5.44
C ALA A 82 -14.21 12.84 -4.18
N GLU A 83 -14.46 11.87 -3.28
CA GLU A 83 -13.60 11.60 -2.13
C GLU A 83 -12.25 11.05 -2.55
N VAL A 84 -12.22 9.96 -3.34
CA VAL A 84 -10.95 9.38 -3.83
C VAL A 84 -10.16 10.40 -4.64
N GLN A 85 -10.83 11.21 -5.47
CA GLN A 85 -10.17 12.24 -6.27
C GLN A 85 -9.49 13.30 -5.38
N ARG A 86 -10.17 13.78 -4.33
CA ARG A 86 -9.58 14.74 -3.38
C ARG A 86 -8.38 14.16 -2.64
N GLU A 87 -8.47 12.89 -2.23
CA GLU A 87 -7.35 12.21 -1.56
C GLU A 87 -6.14 12.07 -2.48
N VAL A 88 -6.37 11.72 -3.75
CA VAL A 88 -5.31 11.65 -4.78
C VAL A 88 -4.64 13.01 -4.97
N GLU A 89 -5.42 14.08 -5.16
CA GLU A 89 -4.89 15.45 -5.30
C GLU A 89 -4.07 15.88 -4.08
N ARG A 90 -4.53 15.52 -2.88
CA ARG A 90 -3.80 15.79 -1.64
C ARG A 90 -2.47 15.05 -1.59
N ILE A 91 -2.41 13.80 -2.05
CA ILE A 91 -1.17 13.02 -2.14
C ILE A 91 -0.21 13.67 -3.14
N TYR A 92 -0.68 14.07 -4.32
CA TYR A 92 0.15 14.80 -5.28
C TYR A 92 0.78 16.05 -4.65
N GLU A 93 0.00 16.85 -3.91
CA GLU A 93 0.51 18.03 -3.21
C GLU A 93 1.60 17.70 -2.18
N LEU A 94 1.40 16.65 -1.37
CA LEU A 94 2.37 16.24 -0.35
C LEU A 94 3.72 15.80 -0.94
N THR A 95 3.72 15.29 -2.18
CA THR A 95 4.93 14.81 -2.87
C THR A 95 5.70 15.92 -3.58
N LYS A 96 5.15 17.14 -3.73
CA LYS A 96 5.81 18.24 -4.46
C LYS A 96 7.12 18.68 -3.83
N SER A 97 7.25 18.56 -2.50
CA SER A 97 8.47 18.93 -1.79
C SER A 97 9.53 17.83 -1.80
N LEU A 98 9.32 16.77 -2.58
CA LEU A 98 10.16 15.56 -2.63
C LEU A 98 10.32 14.83 -1.29
N ASN A 99 9.47 15.14 -0.31
CA ASN A 99 9.42 14.41 0.96
C ASN A 99 8.89 12.99 0.76
N LEU A 100 9.36 12.03 1.55
CA LEU A 100 8.78 10.69 1.61
C LEU A 100 7.32 10.82 2.07
N VAL A 101 6.40 10.12 1.42
CA VAL A 101 4.98 10.13 1.80
C VAL A 101 4.53 8.69 2.04
N VAL A 102 4.19 8.35 3.27
CA VAL A 102 3.56 7.07 3.62
C VAL A 102 2.06 7.26 3.66
N ILE A 103 1.32 6.43 2.94
CA ILE A 103 -0.15 6.43 2.95
C ILE A 103 -0.63 5.36 3.92
N ASP A 104 -1.19 5.81 5.03
CA ASP A 104 -1.83 4.94 6.01
C ASP A 104 -3.32 4.80 5.66
N SER A 105 -3.65 3.76 4.87
CA SER A 105 -5.02 3.42 4.48
C SER A 105 -5.44 2.07 5.01
N GLU A 106 -6.63 2.02 5.63
CA GLU A 106 -7.27 0.78 6.08
C GLU A 106 -8.02 0.08 4.93
N ALA A 107 -8.31 0.79 3.84
CA ALA A 107 -9.06 0.27 2.69
C ALA A 107 -8.22 -0.64 1.78
N ILE A 108 -6.88 -0.57 1.88
CA ILE A 108 -5.96 -1.26 0.98
C ILE A 108 -5.29 -2.42 1.72
N ASN A 109 -5.48 -3.63 1.21
CA ASN A 109 -5.05 -4.87 1.85
C ASN A 109 -4.38 -5.85 0.88
N HIS A 110 -4.35 -5.56 -0.42
CA HIS A 110 -3.83 -6.46 -1.44
C HIS A 110 -3.19 -5.69 -2.60
N PRO A 111 -2.06 -6.15 -3.17
CA PRO A 111 -1.37 -5.43 -4.23
C PRO A 111 -2.22 -5.26 -5.50
N SER A 112 -3.16 -6.17 -5.77
CA SER A 112 -4.09 -6.02 -6.91
C SER A 112 -4.98 -4.78 -6.85
N GLN A 113 -5.23 -4.22 -5.65
CA GLN A 113 -5.93 -2.94 -5.51
C GLN A 113 -5.08 -1.78 -6.05
N LEU A 114 -3.76 -1.93 -6.06
CA LEU A 114 -2.80 -0.92 -6.51
C LEU A 114 -2.33 -1.14 -7.94
N THR A 115 -2.71 -2.25 -8.59
CA THR A 115 -2.48 -2.47 -10.01
C THR A 115 -3.07 -1.32 -10.80
N ASP A 116 -2.26 -0.72 -11.66
CA ASP A 116 -2.60 0.47 -12.44
C ASP A 116 -3.05 1.68 -11.63
N CYS A 117 -2.68 1.79 -10.36
CA CYS A 117 -2.93 2.99 -9.58
C CYS A 117 -2.22 4.20 -10.20
N SER A 118 -2.94 5.31 -10.34
CA SER A 118 -2.41 6.57 -10.90
C SER A 118 -1.30 7.21 -10.06
N LEU A 119 -1.15 6.76 -8.81
CA LEU A 119 -0.11 7.22 -7.91
C LEU A 119 1.21 6.45 -8.05
N ALA A 120 1.22 5.31 -8.76
CA ALA A 120 2.37 4.42 -8.88
C ALA A 120 3.12 4.20 -7.55
N PRO A 121 2.43 3.70 -6.50
CA PRO A 121 3.00 3.63 -5.15
C PRO A 121 4.20 2.69 -5.07
N VAL A 122 5.08 2.89 -4.10
CA VAL A 122 6.04 1.89 -3.62
C VAL A 122 5.28 0.94 -2.69
N VAL A 123 5.14 -0.32 -3.07
CA VAL A 123 4.38 -1.33 -2.34
C VAL A 123 5.32 -2.17 -1.48
N VAL A 124 5.24 -1.99 -0.17
CA VAL A 124 6.03 -2.73 0.84
C VAL A 124 5.14 -3.81 1.46
N TYR A 125 5.60 -5.05 1.49
CA TYR A 125 4.88 -6.17 2.11
C TYR A 125 5.59 -6.66 3.37
N ILE A 126 4.92 -6.57 4.52
CA ILE A 126 5.32 -7.26 5.74
C ILE A 126 4.87 -8.72 5.64
N LYS A 127 5.79 -9.62 5.28
CA LYS A 127 5.51 -11.04 5.10
C LYS A 127 5.55 -11.76 6.44
N MET A 128 4.54 -12.59 6.70
CA MET A 128 4.48 -13.40 7.91
C MET A 128 3.83 -14.76 7.62
N PRO A 129 4.41 -15.87 8.12
CA PRO A 129 3.75 -17.17 8.07
C PRO A 129 2.39 -17.16 8.81
N PRO A 130 1.33 -17.76 8.25
CA PRO A 130 0.00 -17.79 8.87
C PRO A 130 -0.02 -18.33 10.30
N ASP A 131 0.83 -19.32 10.60
CA ASP A 131 0.91 -19.92 11.94
C ASP A 131 1.50 -18.98 12.99
N ILE A 132 2.42 -18.10 12.59
CA ILE A 132 2.97 -17.07 13.47
C ILE A 132 1.89 -16.02 13.76
N LEU A 133 1.17 -15.56 12.73
CA LEU A 133 0.03 -14.66 12.92
C LEU A 133 -1.00 -15.25 13.89
N GLN A 134 -1.36 -16.53 13.72
CA GLN A 134 -2.30 -17.19 14.64
C GLN A 134 -1.83 -17.16 16.10
N LYS A 135 -0.53 -17.40 16.34
CA LYS A 135 0.05 -17.33 17.69
C LYS A 135 -0.06 -15.90 18.25
N LEU A 136 0.30 -14.88 17.45
CA LEU A 136 0.19 -13.48 17.85
C LEU A 136 -1.25 -13.08 18.18
N ILE A 137 -2.24 -13.44 17.35
CA ILE A 137 -3.66 -13.17 17.61
C ILE A 137 -4.11 -13.85 18.91
N LYS A 138 -3.69 -15.09 19.16
CA LYS A 138 -4.02 -15.82 20.40
C LYS A 138 -3.42 -15.15 21.64
N LEU A 139 -2.18 -14.65 21.55
CA LEU A 139 -1.49 -13.95 22.64
C LEU A 139 -2.19 -12.66 23.06
N ARG A 140 -2.84 -11.95 22.13
CA ARG A 140 -3.60 -10.73 22.42
C ARG A 140 -4.87 -10.95 23.26
N GLY A 141 -5.37 -12.18 23.35
CA GLY A 141 -6.43 -12.59 24.28
C GLY A 141 -7.84 -12.01 24.04
N ARG A 142 -8.00 -10.96 23.21
CA ARG A 142 -9.24 -10.15 23.19
C ARG A 142 -10.27 -10.53 22.13
N ASN A 143 -9.89 -11.06 20.96
CA ASN A 143 -10.89 -11.26 19.89
C ASN A 143 -10.55 -12.39 18.90
N ARG A 144 -10.78 -13.64 19.32
CA ARG A 144 -10.58 -14.83 18.47
C ARG A 144 -11.61 -14.96 17.34
N LYS A 145 -12.74 -14.24 17.42
CA LYS A 145 -13.87 -14.38 16.47
C LYS A 145 -13.48 -14.12 15.02
N ASN A 146 -12.48 -13.27 14.79
CA ASN A 146 -12.03 -12.87 13.45
C ASN A 146 -10.66 -13.46 13.07
N MET A 147 -10.17 -14.48 13.80
CA MET A 147 -8.88 -15.09 13.52
C MET A 147 -8.85 -15.75 12.13
N GLY A 148 -9.91 -16.47 11.75
CA GLY A 148 -9.98 -17.15 10.45
C GLY A 148 -9.86 -16.17 9.27
N VAL A 149 -10.58 -15.05 9.31
CA VAL A 149 -10.51 -14.00 8.28
C VAL A 149 -9.11 -13.39 8.15
N GLN A 150 -8.43 -13.14 9.28
CA GLN A 150 -7.05 -12.64 9.27
C GLN A 150 -6.07 -13.67 8.69
N VAL A 151 -6.19 -14.94 9.10
CA VAL A 151 -5.35 -16.03 8.56
C VAL A 151 -5.52 -16.18 7.05
N VAL A 152 -6.76 -16.13 6.55
CA VAL A 152 -7.04 -16.14 5.11
C VAL A 152 -6.45 -14.93 4.41
N GLY A 153 -6.52 -13.73 5.02
CA GLY A 153 -5.86 -12.53 4.50
C GLY A 153 -4.35 -12.71 4.31
N THR A 154 -3.67 -13.27 5.30
CA THR A 154 -2.23 -13.58 5.23
C THR A 154 -1.92 -14.63 4.17
N GLN A 155 -2.74 -15.69 4.06
CA GLN A 155 -2.58 -16.72 3.02
C GLN A 155 -2.69 -16.13 1.62
N LYS A 156 -3.66 -15.23 1.38
CA LYS A 156 -3.81 -14.55 0.08
C LYS A 156 -2.59 -13.71 -0.29
N LEU A 157 -2.06 -12.94 0.66
CA LEU A 157 -0.83 -12.17 0.43
C LEU A 157 0.39 -13.08 0.16
N THR A 158 0.48 -14.21 0.86
CA THR A 158 1.57 -15.19 0.64
C THR A 158 1.49 -15.89 -0.72
N GLN A 159 0.31 -15.95 -1.34
CA GLN A 159 0.09 -16.52 -2.67
C GLN A 159 0.32 -15.52 -3.81
N CYS A 160 0.57 -14.24 -3.50
CA CYS A 160 0.89 -13.24 -4.52
C CYS A 160 2.26 -13.52 -5.14
N ASN A 161 2.44 -13.13 -6.40
CA ASN A 161 3.76 -13.10 -7.02
C ASN A 161 4.59 -11.99 -6.35
N ASP A 162 5.85 -12.29 -6.02
CA ASP A 162 6.77 -11.35 -5.37
C ASP A 162 7.00 -10.09 -6.22
N GLU A 163 6.87 -10.18 -7.56
CA GLU A 163 6.95 -9.03 -8.49
C GLU A 163 5.84 -7.98 -8.30
N MET A 164 4.79 -8.30 -7.55
CA MET A 164 3.72 -7.34 -7.22
C MET A 164 4.13 -6.37 -6.10
N PHE A 165 5.29 -6.57 -5.48
CA PHE A 165 5.80 -5.76 -4.38
C PHE A 165 7.14 -5.14 -4.78
N ASP A 166 7.36 -3.88 -4.40
CA ASP A 166 8.67 -3.23 -4.56
C ASP A 166 9.65 -3.67 -3.47
N LEU A 167 9.14 -4.04 -2.29
CA LEU A 167 9.93 -4.53 -1.16
C LEU A 167 9.15 -5.57 -0.34
N ILE A 168 9.82 -6.66 0.02
CA ILE A 168 9.29 -7.68 0.93
C ILE A 168 10.14 -7.70 2.20
N LEU A 169 9.48 -7.59 3.35
CA LEU A 169 10.06 -7.67 4.68
C LEU A 169 9.67 -9.02 5.27
N ASP A 170 10.59 -9.99 5.27
CA ASP A 170 10.39 -11.35 5.76
C ASP A 170 11.28 -11.71 6.97
N GLU A 171 11.89 -10.70 7.58
CA GLU A 171 12.73 -10.83 8.75
C GLU A 171 11.91 -11.34 9.96
N ALA A 172 12.49 -12.30 10.69
CA ALA A 172 11.86 -12.85 11.89
C ALA A 172 11.84 -11.83 13.06
N ILE A 173 12.77 -10.88 13.04
CA ILE A 173 12.93 -9.83 14.05
C ILE A 173 12.39 -8.52 13.48
N PHE A 174 11.48 -7.87 14.21
CA PHE A 174 10.79 -6.69 13.71
C PHE A 174 11.72 -5.48 13.54
N GLU A 175 12.74 -5.36 14.40
CA GLU A 175 13.77 -4.34 14.30
C GLU A 175 14.60 -4.48 13.02
N ASP A 176 14.88 -5.70 12.58
CA ASP A 176 15.61 -5.97 11.34
C ASP A 176 14.76 -5.60 10.12
N ALA A 177 13.46 -5.93 10.13
CA ALA A 177 12.51 -5.48 9.11
C ALA A 177 12.44 -3.94 9.03
N CYS A 178 12.48 -3.26 10.18
CA CYS A 178 12.55 -1.79 10.23
C CYS A 178 13.86 -1.27 9.63
N ALA A 179 15.00 -1.89 9.95
CA ALA A 179 16.30 -1.52 9.40
C ALA A 179 16.32 -1.67 7.87
N HIS A 180 15.85 -2.81 7.35
CA HIS A 180 15.79 -3.09 5.91
C HIS A 180 14.92 -2.06 5.17
N LEU A 181 13.70 -1.77 5.65
CA LEU A 181 12.88 -0.71 5.05
C LEU A 181 13.57 0.66 5.14
N GLY A 182 14.25 0.95 6.25
CA GLY A 182 15.01 2.18 6.43
C GLY A 182 16.12 2.35 5.40
N GLU A 183 16.90 1.30 5.15
CA GLU A 183 17.99 1.31 4.15
C GLU A 183 17.45 1.46 2.73
N PHE A 184 16.38 0.73 2.40
CA PHE A 184 15.69 0.87 1.12
C PHE A 184 15.22 2.31 0.88
N LEU A 185 14.59 2.94 1.88
CA LEU A 185 14.09 4.31 1.76
C LEU A 185 15.19 5.37 1.78
N ASP A 186 16.34 5.10 2.43
CA ASP A 186 17.50 5.98 2.34
C ASP A 186 18.08 5.99 0.93
N GLN A 187 18.17 4.82 0.28
CA GLN A 187 18.61 4.76 -1.12
C GLN A 187 17.61 5.46 -2.03
N TYR A 188 16.31 5.16 -1.87
CA TYR A 188 15.24 5.83 -2.61
C TYR A 188 15.28 7.36 -2.44
N TRP A 189 15.54 7.84 -1.22
CA TRP A 189 15.70 9.28 -0.95
C TRP A 189 16.86 9.90 -1.71
N ARG A 190 18.02 9.23 -1.74
CA ARG A 190 19.22 9.72 -2.46
C ARG A 190 18.96 9.77 -3.96
N ASP A 191 18.28 8.77 -4.51
CA ASP A 191 17.95 8.72 -5.94
C ASP A 191 16.99 9.85 -6.36
N LEU A 192 16.13 10.31 -5.45
CA LEU A 192 15.25 11.47 -5.66
C LEU A 192 15.98 12.83 -5.56
N HIS A 193 17.17 12.87 -4.96
CA HIS A 193 17.90 14.11 -4.64
C HIS A 193 19.36 14.02 -5.16
N PRO A 194 19.56 14.24 -6.47
CA PRO A 194 20.89 14.23 -7.08
C PRO A 194 21.80 15.37 -6.61
#